data_AF-A0A183GRK2-F1
#
_entry.id   AF-A0A183GRK2-F1
#
_cell.length_a   1.000
_cell.length_b   1.000
_cell.length_c   1.000
_cell.angle_alpha   90.00
_cell.angle_beta   90.00
_cell.angle_gamma   90.00
#
_symmetry.space_group_name_H-M   'P 1'
#
loop_
_entity.id
_entity.type
_entity.pdbx_description
1 polymer ?
#
loop_
_entity_poly.entity_id
_entity_poly.type
_entity_poly.pdbx_seq_one_letter_code
_entity_poly.pdbx_strand_id
1 'polypeptide(L)'
;MKAVLCVAVQVVLCIGAMAFVELDECQRGPVEVETAKKNPDLRKDIRQHLGLRLDDDDIIARFMVNDRDFDRFANVFFAGRQKNDKALTFIYGSPDDGQNAQLIRIPFSKYYQYLGCTVHAVEEYSDS
;
A
#
# COMPACT_ATOMS: atom_id res chain seq x y z
N MET A 1 21.72 -25.57 41.57
CA MET A 1 21.37 -24.39 40.74
C MET A 1 22.23 -24.39 39.47
N LYS A 2 21.84 -25.13 38.43
CA LYS A 2 22.55 -25.16 37.11
C LYS A 2 21.61 -25.21 35.90
N ALA A 3 20.32 -25.47 36.10
CA ALA A 3 19.33 -25.57 35.02
C ALA A 3 18.80 -24.21 34.51
N VAL A 4 18.94 -23.15 35.30
CA VAL A 4 18.37 -21.82 34.97
C VAL A 4 19.23 -21.06 33.94
N LEU A 5 20.53 -21.36 33.85
CA LEU A 5 21.43 -20.66 32.92
C LEU A 5 21.26 -21.09 31.45
N CYS A 6 20.72 -22.29 31.20
CA CYS A 6 20.63 -22.83 29.84
C CYS A 6 19.42 -22.27 29.06
N VAL A 7 18.35 -21.90 29.77
CA VAL A 7 17.13 -21.35 29.15
C VAL A 7 17.32 -19.89 28.72
N ALA A 8 18.09 -19.11 29.48
CA ALA A 8 18.35 -17.70 29.16
C ALA A 8 19.12 -17.53 27.84
N VAL A 9 20.04 -18.45 27.53
CA VAL A 9 20.83 -18.40 26.28
C VAL A 9 19.97 -18.71 25.05
N GLN A 10 18.98 -19.60 25.16
CA GLN A 10 18.06 -19.88 24.06
C GLN A 10 17.08 -18.73 23.79
N VAL A 11 16.61 -18.04 24.83
CA VAL A 11 15.68 -16.90 24.67
C VAL A 11 16.37 -15.71 23.97
N VAL A 12 17.63 -15.42 24.29
CA VAL A 12 18.39 -14.35 23.61
C VAL A 12 18.63 -14.66 22.12
N LEU A 13 18.81 -15.94 21.76
CA LEU A 13 18.99 -16.34 20.37
C LEU A 13 17.70 -16.21 19.53
N CYS A 14 16.52 -16.39 20.14
CA CYS A 14 15.24 -16.22 19.43
C CYS A 14 14.85 -14.75 19.22
N ILE A 15 15.33 -13.83 20.06
CA ILE A 15 15.04 -12.39 19.90
C ILE A 15 15.92 -11.76 18.79
N GLY A 16 17.09 -12.34 18.51
CA GLY A 16 17.98 -11.89 17.43
C GLY A 16 17.54 -12.21 16.01
N ALA A 17 16.59 -13.14 15.82
CA ALA A 17 16.06 -13.49 14.51
C ALA A 17 14.90 -12.60 14.04
N MET A 18 14.42 -11.67 14.90
CA MET A 18 13.60 -10.55 14.46
C MET A 18 14.46 -9.35 14.05
N ALA A 19 15.75 -9.57 13.75
CA ALA A 19 16.51 -8.64 12.93
C ALA A 19 15.70 -8.47 11.64
N PHE A 20 15.02 -7.33 11.58
CA PHE A 20 14.55 -6.63 10.40
C PHE A 20 14.92 -7.40 9.14
N VAL A 21 13.95 -8.13 8.60
CA VAL A 21 13.95 -8.34 7.15
C VAL A 21 13.97 -6.91 6.62
N GLU A 22 15.13 -6.44 6.18
CA GLU A 22 15.26 -5.30 5.28
C GLU A 22 14.44 -5.68 4.05
N LEU A 23 13.12 -5.48 4.16
CA LEU A 23 12.28 -5.27 3.01
C LEU A 23 12.95 -4.09 2.31
N ASP A 24 13.45 -4.31 1.10
CA ASP A 24 14.05 -3.30 0.23
C ASP A 24 13.41 -1.94 0.54
N GLU A 25 14.20 -0.99 1.07
CA GLU A 25 13.71 0.21 1.75
C GLU A 25 12.74 1.00 0.86
N CYS A 26 11.46 0.68 0.90
CA CYS A 26 10.44 1.37 0.12
C CYS A 26 9.90 2.54 0.92
N GLN A 27 9.62 3.62 0.21
CA GLN A 27 9.03 4.82 0.79
C GLN A 27 7.65 5.04 0.19
N ARG A 28 6.71 5.53 0.99
CA ARG A 28 5.36 5.85 0.54
C ARG A 28 4.91 7.24 0.94
N GLY A 29 4.03 7.80 0.12
CA GLY A 29 3.26 8.98 0.49
C GLY A 29 2.20 8.70 1.55
N PRO A 30 1.52 9.75 2.05
CA PRO A 30 0.35 9.60 2.91
C PRO A 30 -0.77 8.87 2.15
N VAL A 31 -1.66 8.21 2.91
CA VAL A 31 -2.87 7.60 2.34
C VAL A 31 -3.92 8.68 2.16
N GLU A 32 -4.32 8.91 0.92
CA GLU A 32 -5.44 9.77 0.56
C GLU A 32 -6.70 8.93 0.45
N VAL A 33 -7.77 9.37 1.12
CA VAL A 33 -9.06 8.67 1.13
C VAL A 33 -10.13 9.58 0.55
N GLU A 34 -10.87 9.06 -0.42
CA GLU A 34 -11.98 9.76 -1.04
C GLU A 34 -13.18 8.86 -1.28
N THR A 35 -14.35 9.48 -1.42
CA THR A 35 -15.55 8.81 -1.90
C THR A 35 -15.47 8.60 -3.41
N ALA A 36 -15.97 7.48 -3.93
CA ALA A 36 -15.96 7.17 -5.35
C ALA A 36 -16.70 8.20 -6.21
N LYS A 37 -17.62 8.99 -5.63
CA LYS A 37 -18.23 10.15 -6.27
C LYS A 37 -17.22 11.19 -6.78
N LYS A 38 -16.09 11.37 -6.10
CA LYS A 38 -15.06 12.35 -6.50
C LYS A 38 -14.27 11.93 -7.74
N ASN A 39 -14.33 10.65 -8.12
CA ASN A 39 -13.52 10.09 -9.19
C ASN A 39 -14.36 9.22 -10.15
N PRO A 40 -15.27 9.84 -10.93
CA PRO A 40 -16.21 9.12 -11.78
C PRO A 40 -15.55 8.29 -12.89
N ASP A 41 -14.41 8.75 -13.42
CA ASP A 41 -13.65 8.04 -14.44
C ASP A 41 -12.99 6.79 -13.86
N LEU A 42 -12.27 6.91 -12.74
CA LEU A 42 -11.68 5.75 -12.07
C LEU A 42 -12.75 4.73 -11.65
N ARG A 43 -13.91 5.19 -11.17
CA ARG A 43 -15.05 4.32 -10.86
C ARG A 43 -15.54 3.55 -12.10
N LYS A 44 -15.58 4.20 -13.27
CA LYS A 44 -15.93 3.56 -14.54
C LYS A 44 -14.89 2.51 -14.91
N ASP A 45 -13.60 2.81 -14.77
CA ASP A 45 -12.51 1.89 -15.11
C ASP A 45 -12.48 0.67 -14.18
N ILE A 46 -12.66 0.87 -12.87
CA ILE A 46 -12.80 -0.23 -11.90
C ILE A 46 -13.97 -1.15 -12.29
N ARG A 47 -15.10 -0.58 -12.72
CA ARG A 47 -16.25 -1.37 -13.18
C ARG A 47 -15.92 -2.15 -14.45
N GLN A 48 -15.28 -1.51 -15.43
CA GLN A 48 -15.00 -2.12 -16.73
C GLN A 48 -13.92 -3.20 -16.67
N HIS A 49 -12.85 -2.94 -15.92
CA HIS A 49 -11.66 -3.80 -15.92
C HIS A 49 -11.60 -4.75 -14.73
N LEU A 50 -12.17 -4.39 -13.57
CA LEU A 50 -12.11 -5.22 -12.36
C LEU A 50 -13.48 -5.78 -11.92
N GLY A 51 -14.57 -5.34 -12.55
CA GLY A 51 -15.92 -5.84 -12.29
C GLY A 51 -16.54 -5.39 -10.96
N LEU A 52 -15.89 -4.52 -10.19
CA LEU A 52 -16.47 -3.95 -8.97
C LEU A 52 -17.28 -2.70 -9.31
N ARG A 53 -18.58 -2.70 -8.97
CA ARG A 53 -19.40 -1.49 -9.09
C ARG A 53 -19.40 -0.77 -7.75
N LEU A 54 -18.88 0.44 -7.69
CA LEU A 54 -18.94 1.29 -6.51
C LEU A 54 -20.19 2.18 -6.59
N ASP A 55 -20.83 2.44 -5.45
CA ASP A 55 -21.80 3.51 -5.24
C ASP A 55 -21.06 4.84 -4.99
N ASP A 56 -21.78 5.96 -4.90
CA ASP A 56 -21.18 7.29 -4.72
C ASP A 56 -20.47 7.45 -3.36
N ASP A 57 -21.00 6.79 -2.33
CA ASP A 57 -20.53 6.79 -0.94
C ASP A 57 -19.41 5.77 -0.69
N ASP A 58 -19.16 4.84 -1.60
CA ASP A 58 -18.10 3.86 -1.47
C ASP A 58 -16.70 4.49 -1.48
N ILE A 59 -15.73 3.81 -0.90
CA ILE A 59 -14.40 4.37 -0.62
C ILE A 59 -13.40 3.96 -1.69
N ILE A 60 -12.59 4.93 -2.12
CA ILE A 60 -11.35 4.74 -2.85
C ILE A 60 -10.23 5.37 -2.01
N ALA A 61 -9.21 4.58 -1.68
CA ALA A 61 -8.02 5.06 -1.01
C ALA A 61 -6.81 4.85 -1.92
N ARG A 62 -5.87 5.79 -1.92
CA ARG A 62 -4.66 5.75 -2.74
C ARG A 62 -3.43 6.22 -1.99
N PHE A 63 -2.27 5.72 -2.40
CA PHE A 63 -0.97 6.25 -2.01
C PHE A 63 0.08 5.89 -3.06
N MET A 64 1.11 6.71 -3.18
CA MET A 64 2.27 6.43 -4.03
C MET A 64 3.31 5.67 -3.21
N VAL A 65 3.97 4.70 -3.84
CA VAL A 65 5.12 3.96 -3.30
C VAL A 65 6.27 4.13 -4.27
N ASN A 66 7.46 4.42 -3.75
CA ASN A 66 8.72 4.43 -4.49
C ASN A 66 9.66 3.35 -3.93
N ASP A 67 10.54 2.84 -4.76
CA ASP A 67 11.75 2.20 -4.26
C ASP A 67 12.70 3.24 -3.63
N ARG A 68 13.73 2.75 -2.93
CA ARG A 68 14.71 3.59 -2.23
C ARG A 68 15.36 4.63 -3.15
N ASP A 69 15.60 4.23 -4.39
CA ASP A 69 16.34 5.01 -5.37
C ASP A 69 15.43 5.92 -6.22
N PHE A 70 14.11 5.88 -6.01
CA PHE A 70 13.08 6.61 -6.75
C PHE A 70 13.05 6.33 -8.25
N ASP A 71 13.65 5.22 -8.67
CA ASP A 71 13.69 4.78 -10.06
C ASP A 71 12.40 4.06 -10.45
N ARG A 72 11.63 3.57 -9.47
CA ARG A 72 10.35 2.91 -9.68
C ARG A 72 9.30 3.45 -8.74
N PHE A 73 8.13 3.73 -9.29
CA PHE A 73 6.97 4.13 -8.51
C PHE A 73 5.72 3.35 -8.87
N ALA A 74 4.83 3.19 -7.90
CA ALA A 74 3.52 2.59 -8.08
C ALA A 74 2.47 3.43 -7.35
N ASN A 75 1.39 3.80 -8.04
CA ASN A 75 0.21 4.34 -7.41
C ASN A 75 -0.69 3.16 -6.99
N VAL A 76 -0.75 2.92 -5.70
CA VAL A 76 -1.44 1.77 -5.09
C VAL A 76 -2.81 2.22 -4.60
N PHE A 77 -3.84 1.44 -4.93
CA PHE A 77 -5.23 1.75 -4.64
C PHE A 77 -5.91 0.62 -3.88
N PHE A 78 -6.85 1.02 -3.02
CA PHE A 78 -7.90 0.21 -2.44
C PHE A 78 -9.24 0.77 -2.89
N ALA A 79 -10.16 -0.09 -3.30
CA ALA A 79 -11.56 0.29 -3.54
C ALA A 79 -12.48 -0.67 -2.80
N GLY A 80 -13.37 -0.14 -1.97
CA GLY A 80 -14.21 -0.93 -1.07
C GLY A 80 -15.64 -0.44 -1.02
N ARG A 81 -16.57 -1.40 -1.03
CA ARG A 81 -18.00 -1.14 -0.80
C ARG A 81 -18.30 -1.05 0.67
N GLN A 82 -19.07 -0.04 1.09
CA GLN A 82 -19.47 0.08 2.49
C GLN A 82 -20.55 -0.94 2.89
N LYS A 83 -21.40 -1.36 1.95
CA LYS A 83 -22.64 -2.11 2.26
C LYS A 83 -22.49 -3.65 2.28
N ASN A 84 -21.42 -4.21 1.71
CA ASN A 84 -21.32 -5.67 1.53
C ASN A 84 -19.89 -6.22 1.55
N ASP A 85 -18.95 -5.49 2.16
CA ASP A 85 -17.55 -5.89 2.38
C ASP A 85 -16.76 -6.34 1.12
N LYS A 86 -17.27 -6.05 -0.08
CA LYS A 86 -16.53 -6.33 -1.30
C LYS A 86 -15.52 -5.22 -1.53
N ALA A 87 -14.26 -5.61 -1.55
CA ALA A 87 -13.16 -4.73 -1.85
C ALA A 87 -12.16 -5.38 -2.80
N LEU A 88 -11.31 -4.55 -3.40
CA LEU A 88 -10.18 -4.97 -4.19
C LEU A 88 -9.03 -3.98 -4.02
N THR A 89 -7.84 -4.43 -4.41
CA THR A 89 -6.63 -3.61 -4.45
C THR A 89 -6.02 -3.70 -5.84
N PHE A 90 -5.43 -2.60 -6.29
CA PHE A 90 -4.91 -2.50 -7.65
C PHE A 90 -3.83 -1.41 -7.74
N ILE A 91 -3.03 -1.47 -8.80
CA ILE A 91 -2.14 -0.38 -9.23
C ILE A 91 -2.80 0.30 -10.41
N TYR A 92 -2.75 1.64 -10.46
CA TYR A 92 -3.35 2.42 -11.54
C TYR A 92 -2.40 3.52 -12.01
N GLY A 93 -2.10 3.53 -13.30
CA GLY A 93 -1.24 4.55 -13.90
C GLY A 93 0.25 4.37 -13.58
N SER A 94 0.81 3.20 -13.89
CA SER A 94 2.27 3.03 -14.01
C SER A 94 2.70 3.60 -15.36
N PRO A 95 3.48 4.69 -15.42
CA PRO A 95 3.87 5.33 -16.66
C PRO A 95 5.25 4.84 -17.08
N ASP A 96 5.42 3.53 -17.17
CA ASP A 96 6.46 3.01 -18.03
C ASP A 96 5.83 3.00 -19.44
N ASP A 97 6.28 3.93 -20.29
CA ASP A 97 6.22 3.82 -21.75
C ASP A 97 4.99 4.36 -22.50
N GLY A 98 4.30 5.40 -22.01
CA GLY A 98 3.31 6.13 -22.83
C GLY A 98 2.14 5.28 -23.34
N GLN A 99 1.93 4.09 -22.75
CA GLN A 99 0.77 3.25 -22.98
C GLN A 99 -0.32 3.62 -21.96
N ASN A 100 -1.57 3.44 -22.36
CA ASN A 100 -2.77 3.70 -21.56
C ASN A 100 -2.56 3.29 -20.09
N ALA A 101 -3.03 4.13 -19.15
CA ALA A 101 -2.96 3.85 -17.72
C ALA A 101 -3.44 2.42 -17.43
N GLN A 102 -2.49 1.53 -17.11
CA GLN A 102 -2.83 0.13 -16.86
C GLN A 102 -3.43 0.01 -15.47
N LEU A 103 -4.56 -0.67 -15.39
CA LEU A 103 -5.27 -0.96 -14.15
C LEU A 103 -5.04 -2.43 -13.80
N ILE A 104 -4.10 -2.68 -12.88
CA ILE A 104 -3.56 -4.00 -12.59
C ILE A 104 -4.04 -4.44 -11.20
N ARG A 105 -4.86 -5.49 -11.13
CA ARG A 105 -5.29 -6.05 -9.84
C ARG A 105 -4.08 -6.64 -9.09
N ILE A 106 -3.98 -6.33 -7.81
CA ILE A 106 -2.98 -6.93 -6.91
C ILE A 106 -3.68 -7.73 -5.80
N PRO A 107 -3.00 -8.72 -5.20
CA PRO A 107 -3.51 -9.35 -3.99
C PRO A 107 -3.40 -8.40 -2.79
N PHE A 108 -4.30 -8.56 -1.81
CA PHE A 108 -4.26 -7.78 -0.56
C PHE A 108 -2.93 -7.92 0.20
N SER A 109 -2.27 -9.08 0.14
CA SER A 109 -0.94 -9.27 0.72
C SER A 109 0.07 -8.26 0.18
N LYS A 110 0.06 -8.01 -1.13
CA LYS A 110 0.92 -7.03 -1.78
C LYS A 110 0.53 -5.59 -1.42
N TYR A 111 -0.76 -5.30 -1.31
CA TYR A 111 -1.24 -4.01 -0.82
C TYR A 111 -0.73 -3.70 0.60
N TYR A 112 -0.79 -4.68 1.52
CA TYR A 112 -0.31 -4.49 2.88
C TYR A 112 1.21 -4.40 2.98
N GLN A 113 1.95 -5.09 2.11
CA GLN A 113 3.39 -4.89 1.97
C GLN A 113 3.70 -3.44 1.61
N TYR A 114 3.02 -2.88 0.61
CA TYR A 114 3.15 -1.48 0.23
C TYR A 114 2.73 -0.50 1.32
N LEU A 115 1.67 -0.81 2.06
CA LEU A 115 1.23 0.02 3.18
C LEU A 115 2.26 0.07 4.32
N GLY A 116 3.06 -0.99 4.45
CA GLY A 116 4.15 -1.12 5.42
C GLY A 116 5.42 -0.34 5.06
N CYS A 117 5.52 0.26 3.86
CA CYS A 117 6.63 1.13 3.48
C CYS A 117 6.74 2.35 4.39
N THR A 118 7.96 2.87 4.55
CA THR A 118 8.25 4.04 5.37
C THR A 118 7.53 5.27 4.82
N VAL A 119 6.85 6.04 5.67
CA VAL A 119 6.16 7.25 5.22
C VAL A 119 7.16 8.38 5.01
N HIS A 120 7.14 9.00 3.83
CA HIS A 120 7.84 10.26 3.63
C HIS A 120 7.35 11.31 4.62
N ALA A 121 8.26 11.84 5.45
CA ALA A 121 7.99 13.06 6.18
C ALA A 121 7.81 14.18 5.15
N VAL A 122 6.59 14.70 5.03
CA VAL A 122 6.37 15.95 4.32
C VAL A 122 6.99 17.02 5.20
N GLU A 123 8.15 17.57 4.81
CA GLU A 123 8.63 18.79 5.43
C GLU A 123 7.58 19.86 5.14
N GLU A 124 6.86 20.30 6.17
CA GLU A 124 6.00 21.47 6.09
C GLU A 124 6.91 22.65 5.73
N TYR A 125 6.90 23.07 4.47
CA TYR A 125 7.40 24.38 4.11
C TYR A 125 6.51 25.40 4.82
N SER A 126 6.95 25.85 5.99
CA SER A 126 6.40 27.04 6.63
C SER A 126 6.69 28.21 5.71
N ASP A 127 5.68 28.64 4.94
CA ASP A 127 5.73 29.89 4.20
C ASP A 127 6.19 31.00 5.15
N SER A 128 7.38 31.54 4.86
CA SER A 128 8.01 32.64 5.60
C SER A 128 7.65 33.98 5.00
#